data_AF-A0A522LV08-F1
#
_entry.id   AF-A0A522LV08-F1
#
_cell.length_a   1.000
_cell.length_b   1.000
_cell.length_c   1.000
_cell.angle_alpha   90.00
_cell.angle_beta   90.00
_cell.angle_gamma   90.00
#
_symmetry.space_group_name_H-M   'P 1'
#
loop_
_entity.id
_entity.type
_entity.pdbx_description
1 polymer ?
#
loop_
_entity_poly.entity_id
_entity_poly.type
_entity_poly.pdbx_seq_one_letter_code
_entity_poly.pdbx_strand_id
1 'polypeptide(L)'
;MSLRDIAVRVEASPASRIGGIRPILHEIRTLLAALIDTGRGGSIDLRSLPLSPADFEALDAALGEGEVRATIRALGETRVTETAIHGVWRVTHCNDGGEAVADLIEVCDAPEILKTHAADARVGLAKLRTRLEPG
;
A
#
# COMPACT_ATOMS: atom_id res chain seq x y z
N MET A 1 -32.96 -7.64 -41.73
CA MET A 1 -32.10 -8.04 -40.59
C MET A 1 -30.80 -7.27 -40.67
N SER A 2 -30.56 -6.34 -39.74
CA SER A 2 -29.26 -6.14 -39.07
C SER A 2 -29.42 -5.04 -38.02
N LEU A 3 -29.42 -5.45 -36.76
CA LEU A 3 -29.35 -4.59 -35.57
C LEU A 3 -28.06 -4.98 -34.86
N ARG A 4 -26.97 -4.32 -35.21
CA ARG A 4 -25.71 -4.37 -34.45
C ARG A 4 -25.11 -2.98 -34.52
N ASP A 5 -25.22 -2.28 -33.39
CA ASP A 5 -24.21 -1.37 -32.83
C ASP A 5 -24.87 -0.56 -31.72
N ILE A 6 -25.05 -1.19 -30.55
CA ILE A 6 -25.29 -0.48 -29.31
C ILE A 6 -23.94 -0.40 -28.61
N ALA A 7 -23.24 0.72 -28.78
CA ALA A 7 -22.12 1.06 -27.94
C ALA A 7 -22.67 1.36 -26.53
N VAL A 8 -22.62 0.37 -25.64
CA VAL A 8 -22.97 0.54 -24.23
C VAL A 8 -21.87 1.37 -23.59
N ARG A 9 -22.08 2.68 -23.51
CA ARG A 9 -21.23 3.58 -22.73
C ARG A 9 -21.74 3.56 -21.30
N VAL A 10 -21.04 2.83 -20.43
CA VAL A 10 -21.35 2.82 -18.99
C VAL A 10 -20.84 4.14 -18.40
N GLU A 11 -21.74 5.09 -18.18
CA GLU A 11 -21.45 6.24 -17.33
C GLU A 11 -21.50 5.80 -15.86
N ALA A 12 -20.34 5.74 -15.22
CA ALA A 12 -20.21 5.33 -13.83
C ALA A 12 -20.78 6.40 -12.88
N SER A 13 -22.01 6.18 -12.43
CA SER A 13 -22.60 6.89 -11.29
C SER A 13 -21.69 6.74 -10.05
N PRO A 14 -21.60 7.74 -9.13
CA PRO A 14 -20.80 7.63 -7.91
C PRO A 14 -21.12 6.38 -7.06
N ALA A 15 -22.36 5.88 -7.07
CA ALA A 15 -22.72 4.61 -6.44
C ALA A 15 -22.11 3.38 -7.13
N SER A 16 -21.86 3.46 -8.45
CA SER A 16 -21.18 2.42 -9.23
C SER A 16 -19.68 2.37 -8.95
N ARG A 17 -19.05 3.50 -8.60
CA ARG A 17 -17.60 3.59 -8.29
C ARG A 17 -17.23 2.87 -6.99
N ILE A 18 -18.07 2.94 -5.97
CA ILE A 18 -17.84 2.21 -4.71
C ILE A 18 -18.02 0.69 -4.92
N GLY A 19 -18.84 0.28 -5.90
CA GLY A 19 -19.11 -1.14 -6.17
C GLY A 19 -17.85 -1.95 -6.49
N GLY A 20 -16.94 -1.41 -7.30
CA GLY A 20 -15.70 -2.07 -7.71
C GLY A 20 -14.69 -2.25 -6.57
N ILE A 21 -14.61 -1.28 -5.65
CA ILE A 21 -13.65 -1.29 -4.54
C ILE A 21 -14.21 -1.90 -3.24
N ARG A 22 -15.51 -2.16 -3.16
CA ARG A 22 -16.17 -2.67 -1.96
C ARG A 22 -15.54 -3.95 -1.39
N PRO A 23 -15.12 -4.94 -2.21
CA PRO A 23 -14.43 -6.12 -1.69
C PRO A 23 -13.12 -5.77 -0.98
N ILE A 24 -12.35 -4.81 -1.52
CA ILE A 24 -11.08 -4.36 -0.94
C ILE A 24 -11.33 -3.71 0.42
N LEU A 25 -12.31 -2.81 0.52
CA LEU A 25 -12.66 -2.15 1.78
C LEU A 25 -13.15 -3.16 2.84
N HIS A 26 -13.88 -4.19 2.42
CA HIS A 26 -14.29 -5.26 3.32
C HIS A 26 -13.11 -6.10 3.80
N GLU A 27 -12.14 -6.37 2.93
CA GLU A 27 -10.92 -7.10 3.30
C GLU A 27 -10.06 -6.28 4.27
N ILE A 28 -9.84 -4.99 3.99
CA ILE A 28 -9.13 -4.08 4.90
C ILE A 28 -9.77 -4.09 6.30
N ARG A 29 -11.11 -4.02 6.37
CA ARG A 29 -11.85 -4.11 7.64
C ARG A 29 -11.58 -5.44 8.36
N THR A 30 -11.60 -6.56 7.63
CA THR A 30 -11.33 -7.88 8.20
C THR A 30 -9.91 -7.96 8.75
N LEU A 31 -8.93 -7.47 7.99
CA LEU A 31 -7.52 -7.44 8.41
C LEU A 31 -7.29 -6.52 9.61
N LEU A 32 -7.99 -5.38 9.69
CA LEU A 32 -7.93 -4.49 10.85
C LEU A 32 -8.49 -5.16 12.11
N ALA A 33 -9.61 -5.88 11.99
CA ALA A 33 -10.14 -6.65 13.11
C ALA A 33 -9.13 -7.73 13.56
N ALA A 34 -8.52 -8.45 12.63
CA ALA A 34 -7.48 -9.44 12.94
C ALA A 34 -6.23 -8.82 13.58
N LEU A 35 -5.81 -7.63 13.14
CA LEU A 35 -4.71 -6.88 13.73
C LEU A 35 -5.00 -6.52 15.20
N ILE A 36 -6.22 -6.05 15.48
CA ILE A 36 -6.64 -5.71 16.84
C ILE A 36 -6.69 -6.96 17.74
N ASP A 37 -7.31 -8.03 17.26
CA ASP A 37 -7.58 -9.22 18.07
C ASP A 37 -6.33 -10.09 18.29
N THR A 38 -5.41 -10.11 17.32
CA THR A 38 -4.30 -11.07 17.29
C THR A 38 -2.91 -10.46 17.14
N GLY A 39 -2.83 -9.14 16.91
CA GLY A 39 -1.58 -8.46 16.56
C GLY A 39 -1.07 -8.78 15.15
N ARG A 40 -1.85 -9.50 14.33
CA ARG A 40 -1.47 -9.91 12.97
C ARG A 40 -2.51 -9.37 11.98
N GLY A 41 -2.10 -8.39 11.18
CA GLY A 41 -2.87 -7.96 10.02
C GLY A 41 -2.46 -8.76 8.77
N GLY A 42 -2.36 -8.08 7.64
CA GLY A 42 -2.03 -8.73 6.37
C GLY A 42 -1.85 -7.73 5.24
N SER A 43 -1.76 -8.24 4.01
CA SER A 43 -1.57 -7.41 2.83
C SER A 43 -2.50 -7.81 1.68
N ILE A 44 -2.84 -6.83 0.85
CA ILE A 44 -3.64 -6.98 -0.36
C ILE A 44 -2.80 -6.46 -1.53
N ASP A 45 -2.51 -7.32 -2.50
CA ASP A 45 -1.83 -6.92 -3.74
C ASP A 45 -2.86 -6.37 -4.74
N LEU A 46 -2.89 -5.04 -4.88
CA LEU A 46 -3.84 -4.36 -5.77
C LEU A 46 -3.59 -4.66 -7.24
N ARG A 47 -2.35 -4.98 -7.64
CA ARG A 47 -2.01 -5.30 -9.03
C ARG A 47 -2.45 -6.69 -9.44
N SER A 48 -2.70 -7.57 -8.47
CA SER A 48 -3.28 -8.89 -8.70
C SER A 48 -4.79 -8.85 -8.99
N LEU A 49 -5.44 -7.71 -8.71
CA LEU A 49 -6.88 -7.53 -8.85
C LEU A 49 -7.24 -6.86 -10.19
N PRO A 50 -8.40 -7.18 -10.79
CA PRO A 50 -8.86 -6.59 -12.04
C PRO A 50 -9.45 -5.19 -11.79
N LEU A 51 -8.62 -4.23 -11.39
CA LEU A 51 -9.04 -2.85 -11.09
C LEU A 51 -8.91 -1.94 -12.31
N SER A 52 -9.94 -1.14 -12.55
CA SER A 52 -9.87 -0.05 -13.53
C SER A 52 -9.18 1.18 -12.92
N PRO A 53 -8.70 2.13 -13.75
CA PRO A 53 -8.17 3.40 -13.25
C PRO A 53 -9.16 4.14 -12.33
N ALA A 54 -10.46 4.07 -12.65
CA ALA A 54 -11.51 4.69 -11.82
C ALA A 54 -11.67 3.99 -10.46
N ASP A 55 -11.38 2.70 -10.36
CA ASP A 55 -11.37 1.98 -9.08
C ASP A 55 -10.18 2.40 -8.23
N PHE A 56 -8.99 2.60 -8.82
CA PHE A 56 -7.84 3.15 -8.11
C PHE A 56 -8.12 4.55 -7.56
N GLU A 57 -8.68 5.45 -8.38
CA GLU A 57 -9.07 6.79 -7.92
C GLU A 57 -10.11 6.73 -6.80
N ALA A 58 -11.10 5.84 -6.92
CA ALA A 58 -12.12 5.66 -5.89
C ALA A 58 -11.54 5.09 -4.60
N LEU A 59 -10.58 4.16 -4.69
CA LEU A 59 -9.89 3.58 -3.55
C LEU A 59 -9.05 4.66 -2.85
N ASP A 60 -8.30 5.46 -3.61
CA ASP A 60 -7.49 6.55 -3.06
C ASP A 60 -8.35 7.60 -2.36
N ALA A 61 -9.49 7.95 -2.96
CA ALA A 61 -10.45 8.86 -2.33
C ALA A 61 -11.09 8.27 -1.06
N ALA A 62 -11.32 6.95 -1.02
CA ALA A 62 -11.93 6.27 0.12
C ALA A 62 -10.96 6.08 1.29
N LEU A 63 -9.69 5.78 1.01
CA LEU A 63 -8.65 5.58 2.02
C LEU A 63 -8.06 6.91 2.51
N GLY A 64 -7.97 7.90 1.64
CA GLY A 64 -7.37 9.20 1.94
C GLY A 64 -5.87 9.14 2.21
N GLU A 65 -5.28 10.28 2.53
CA GLU A 65 -3.86 10.41 2.89
C GLU A 65 -3.72 10.65 4.40
N GLY A 66 -2.82 9.90 5.02
CA GLY A 66 -2.49 10.00 6.44
C GLY A 66 -1.30 10.93 6.69
N GLU A 67 -0.70 10.78 7.87
CA GLU A 67 0.34 11.69 8.35
C GLU A 67 1.75 11.23 7.97
N VAL A 68 1.95 9.93 7.78
CA VAL A 68 3.27 9.34 7.61
C VAL A 68 3.55 9.00 6.15
N ARG A 69 4.70 9.47 5.65
CA ARG A 69 5.23 9.11 4.34
C ARG A 69 6.73 8.83 4.44
N ALA A 70 7.16 7.74 3.82
CA ALA A 70 8.57 7.36 3.73
C ALA A 70 8.93 6.94 2.30
N THR A 71 10.18 7.19 1.95
CA THR A 71 10.76 6.78 0.66
C THR A 71 12.05 6.02 0.92
N ILE A 72 12.14 4.82 0.37
CA ILE A 72 13.32 3.97 0.45
C ILE A 72 13.94 3.91 -0.95
N ARG A 73 15.22 4.25 -1.05
CA ARG A 73 15.99 4.21 -2.30
C ARG A 73 16.98 3.05 -2.24
N ALA A 74 16.52 1.86 -2.61
CA ALA A 74 17.34 0.66 -2.63
C ALA A 74 16.83 -0.28 -3.73
N LEU A 75 17.64 -0.48 -4.79
CA LEU A 75 17.28 -1.31 -5.95
C LEU A 75 15.92 -0.91 -6.56
N GLY A 76 15.74 0.40 -6.80
CA GLY A 76 14.46 1.02 -7.10
C GLY A 76 13.92 1.87 -5.93
N GLU A 77 12.91 2.68 -6.22
CA GLU A 77 12.25 3.51 -5.20
C GLU A 77 11.04 2.76 -4.61
N THR A 78 10.99 2.61 -3.30
CA THR A 78 9.78 2.16 -2.61
C THR A 78 9.16 3.34 -1.88
N ARG A 79 7.85 3.56 -2.08
CA ARG A 79 7.06 4.57 -1.39
C ARG A 79 6.15 3.89 -0.40
N VAL A 80 6.17 4.37 0.84
CA VAL A 80 5.32 3.88 1.93
C VAL A 80 4.53 5.07 2.45
N THR A 81 3.20 4.99 2.46
CA THR A 81 2.33 6.09 2.90
C THR A 81 1.23 5.54 3.79
N GLU A 82 1.02 6.13 4.96
CA GLU A 82 -0.17 5.85 5.76
C GLU A 82 -1.39 6.49 5.11
N THR A 83 -2.53 5.81 5.15
CA THR A 83 -3.79 6.39 4.69
C THR A 83 -4.47 7.20 5.80
N ALA A 84 -5.59 7.86 5.53
CA ALA A 84 -6.36 8.52 6.59
C ALA A 84 -7.00 7.52 7.56
N ILE A 85 -6.97 6.22 7.25
CA ILE A 85 -7.39 5.13 8.13
C ILE A 85 -6.15 4.57 8.83
N HIS A 86 -6.04 4.82 10.14
CA HIS A 86 -4.90 4.37 10.93
C HIS A 86 -4.70 2.85 10.89
N GLY A 87 -3.43 2.45 10.77
CA GLY A 87 -3.05 1.05 10.62
C GLY A 87 -3.23 0.50 9.20
N VAL A 88 -3.64 1.33 8.23
CA VAL A 88 -3.72 0.99 6.80
C VAL A 88 -2.69 1.81 6.03
N TRP A 89 -1.82 1.11 5.31
CA TRP A 89 -0.67 1.64 4.62
C TRP A 89 -0.70 1.26 3.15
N ARG A 90 -0.25 2.16 2.27
CA ARG A 90 0.05 1.83 0.88
C ARG A 90 1.55 1.69 0.69
N VAL A 91 1.99 0.55 0.15
CA VAL A 91 3.38 0.25 -0.15
C VAL A 91 3.52 0.00 -1.65
N THR A 92 4.18 0.94 -2.33
CA THR A 92 4.39 0.88 -3.78
C THR A 92 5.87 0.70 -4.06
N HIS A 93 6.24 -0.44 -4.65
CA HIS A 93 7.60 -0.69 -5.10
C HIS A 93 7.74 -0.31 -6.57
N CYS A 94 8.73 0.52 -6.89
CA CYS A 94 9.07 0.89 -8.25
C CYS A 94 10.40 0.24 -8.67
N ASN A 95 10.50 -0.10 -9.96
CA ASN A 95 11.80 -0.45 -10.55
C ASN A 95 12.68 0.81 -10.75
N ASP A 96 13.90 0.60 -11.25
CA ASP A 96 14.85 1.70 -11.53
C ASP A 96 14.31 2.71 -12.58
N GLY A 97 13.34 2.29 -13.41
CA GLY A 97 12.65 3.15 -14.37
C GLY A 97 11.49 3.96 -13.77
N GLY A 98 11.19 3.80 -12.48
CA GLY A 98 10.11 4.48 -11.78
C GLY A 98 8.72 3.88 -11.99
N GLU A 99 8.61 2.76 -12.71
CA GLU A 99 7.35 2.04 -12.89
C GLU A 99 7.03 1.20 -11.65
N ALA A 100 5.80 1.30 -11.16
CA ALA A 100 5.33 0.47 -10.05
C ALA A 100 5.28 -1.01 -10.46
N VAL A 101 6.10 -1.84 -9.82
CA VAL A 101 6.14 -3.29 -10.02
C VAL A 101 5.26 -4.03 -9.01
N ALA A 102 5.07 -3.45 -7.82
CA ALA A 102 4.14 -3.91 -6.80
C ALA A 102 3.40 -2.72 -6.17
N ASP A 103 2.13 -2.91 -5.83
CA ASP A 103 1.30 -1.91 -5.16
C ASP A 103 0.37 -2.61 -4.16
N LEU A 104 0.67 -2.44 -2.89
CA LEU A 104 0.13 -3.22 -1.79
C LEU A 104 -0.61 -2.31 -0.82
N ILE A 105 -1.74 -2.78 -0.31
CA ILE A 105 -2.29 -2.27 0.95
C ILE A 105 -1.79 -3.19 2.06
N GLU A 106 -1.06 -2.65 3.01
CA GLU A 106 -0.64 -3.36 4.22
C GLU A 106 -1.46 -2.87 5.42
N VAL A 107 -2.03 -3.81 6.17
CA VAL A 107 -2.73 -3.53 7.42
C VAL A 107 -1.84 -3.97 8.57
N CYS A 108 -1.21 -3.02 9.25
CA CYS A 108 -0.20 -3.26 10.27
C CYS A 108 0.07 -2.02 11.14
N ASP A 109 0.82 -2.21 12.23
CA ASP A 109 1.29 -1.14 13.11
C ASP A 109 2.31 -0.23 12.41
N ALA A 110 3.25 -0.85 11.71
CA ALA A 110 4.21 -0.23 10.83
C ALA A 110 4.62 -1.24 9.75
N PRO A 111 4.69 -0.83 8.47
CA PRO A 111 5.14 -1.69 7.38
C PRO A 111 6.50 -2.32 7.66
N GLU A 112 6.64 -3.60 7.37
CA GLU A 112 7.84 -4.37 7.74
C GLU A 112 9.11 -3.77 7.12
N ILE A 113 8.99 -3.21 5.91
CA ILE A 113 10.10 -2.57 5.21
C ILE A 113 10.67 -1.34 5.93
N LEU A 114 9.90 -0.72 6.85
CA LEU A 114 10.37 0.40 7.66
C LEU A 114 11.09 -0.08 8.95
N LYS A 115 10.94 -1.35 9.32
CA LYS A 115 11.51 -1.88 10.56
C LYS A 115 12.98 -2.24 10.34
N THR A 116 13.83 -1.79 11.25
CA THR A 116 15.26 -2.14 11.22
C THR A 116 15.45 -3.58 11.67
N HIS A 117 16.12 -4.39 10.86
CA HIS A 117 16.51 -5.73 11.25
C HIS A 117 17.59 -5.71 12.33
N ALA A 118 17.57 -6.69 13.23
CA ALA A 118 18.55 -6.80 14.32
C ALA A 118 20.00 -6.90 13.83
N ALA A 119 20.24 -7.48 12.65
CA ALA A 119 21.58 -7.53 12.05
C ALA A 119 22.10 -6.13 11.69
N ASP A 120 21.27 -5.31 11.05
CA ASP A 120 21.62 -3.95 10.66
C ASP A 120 21.83 -3.05 11.87
N ALA A 121 21.00 -3.22 12.91
CA ALA A 121 21.18 -2.53 14.19
C ALA A 121 22.55 -2.86 14.83
N ARG A 122 22.99 -4.13 14.79
CA ARG A 122 24.32 -4.54 15.28
C ARG A 122 25.44 -3.91 14.47
N VAL A 123 25.30 -3.83 13.15
CA VAL A 123 26.25 -3.11 12.27
C VAL A 123 26.30 -1.63 12.65
N GLY A 124 25.16 -0.99 12.90
CA GLY A 124 25.07 0.38 13.38
C GLY A 124 25.81 0.59 14.70
N LEU A 125 25.61 -0.30 15.68
CA LEU A 125 26.31 -0.25 16.97
C LEU A 125 27.82 -0.36 16.81
N ALA A 126 28.31 -1.31 16.01
CA ALA A 126 29.74 -1.47 15.76
C ALA A 126 30.34 -0.21 15.11
N LYS A 127 29.68 0.34 14.09
CA LYS A 127 30.11 1.60 13.44
C LYS A 127 30.19 2.76 14.43
N LEU A 128 29.22 2.88 15.34
CA LEU A 128 29.21 3.94 16.33
C LEU A 128 30.33 3.77 17.36
N ARG A 129 30.59 2.54 17.82
CA ARG A 129 31.70 2.24 18.74
C ARG A 129 33.04 2.67 18.19
N THR A 130 33.36 2.35 16.94
CA THR A 130 34.62 2.76 16.30
C THR A 130 34.78 4.28 16.26
N ARG A 131 33.71 5.05 16.11
CA ARG A 131 33.77 6.52 16.11
C ARG A 131 34.00 7.12 17.50
N LEU A 132 33.75 6.35 18.55
CA LEU A 132 33.89 6.78 19.95
C LEU A 132 35.24 6.36 20.54
N GLU A 133 36.04 5.54 19.85
CA GLU A 133 37.38 5.22 20.31
C GLU A 133 38.26 6.47 20.22
N PRO A 134 38.93 6.87 21.33
CA PRO A 134 39.87 7.98 21.29
C PRO A 134 41.05 7.61 20.39
N GLY A 135 41.40 8.52 19.47
CA GLY A 135 42.52 8.35 18.54
C GLY A 135 43.89 8.27 19.21
#